data_AF-A0A962D597-F1
#
_entry.id   AF-A0A962D597-F1
#
_cell.length_a   1.000
_cell.length_b   1.000
_cell.length_c   1.000
_cell.angle_alpha   90.00
_cell.angle_beta   90.00
_cell.angle_gamma   90.00
#
_symmetry.space_group_name_H-M   'P 1'
#
loop_
_entity.id
_entity.type
_entity.pdbx_description
1 polymer ?
#
loop_
_entity_poly.entity_id
_entity_poly.type
_entity_poly.pdbx_seq_one_letter_code
_entity_poly.pdbx_strand_id
1 'polypeptide(L)'
;MILRVLTLALTFGGAMLLSSPPLSAQTASFQYDEFGRLTRAEYPRYRVEYQYDANGNLTHRTITSLSSELQFALADVSVTENAGNLTIEVNRSGTTPSDIGVDYRFADLTATNGQDYVGVDGSLSWPGNDPSSRTISIAILADQLPESAEQFTLTLSNPTGGAELGPVTTVTVTILNVDEQIFGNGFED
;
A
#
# COMPACT_ATOMS: atom_id res chain seq x y z
N MET A 1 23.32 -19.42 15.71
CA MET A 1 22.19 -19.38 14.75
C MET A 1 22.74 -18.90 13.42
N ILE A 2 23.07 -19.81 12.51
CA ILE A 2 23.79 -19.48 11.26
C ILE A 2 22.75 -19.22 10.17
N LEU A 3 22.62 -17.97 9.75
CA LEU A 3 21.83 -17.58 8.59
C LEU A 3 22.57 -18.03 7.33
N ARG A 4 22.10 -19.08 6.65
CA ARG A 4 22.62 -19.49 5.34
C ARG A 4 21.66 -18.98 4.27
N VAL A 5 22.08 -17.95 3.53
CA VAL A 5 21.44 -17.56 2.27
C VAL A 5 21.89 -18.58 1.22
N LEU A 6 21.08 -19.59 0.96
CA LEU A 6 21.36 -20.60 -0.06
C LEU A 6 20.45 -20.33 -1.27
N THR A 7 21.03 -19.77 -2.33
CA THR A 7 20.38 -19.70 -3.65
C THR A 7 20.33 -21.11 -4.22
N LEU A 8 19.29 -21.86 -3.90
CA LEU A 8 19.12 -23.23 -4.40
C LEU A 8 18.24 -23.22 -5.65
N ALA A 9 18.84 -23.43 -6.81
CA ALA A 9 18.10 -23.85 -8.00
C ALA A 9 17.62 -25.30 -7.79
N LEU A 10 16.34 -25.49 -7.46
CA LEU A 10 15.76 -26.83 -7.34
C LEU A 10 15.48 -27.42 -8.72
N THR A 11 16.27 -28.40 -9.14
CA THR A 11 15.83 -29.34 -10.18
C THR A 11 14.90 -30.37 -9.55
N PHE A 12 13.60 -30.29 -9.86
CA PHE A 12 12.59 -31.24 -9.41
C PHE A 12 12.63 -32.52 -10.25
N GLY A 13 12.82 -33.67 -9.60
CA GLY A 13 12.46 -34.98 -10.13
C GLY A 13 11.14 -35.43 -9.50
N GLY A 14 10.07 -35.47 -10.29
CA GLY A 14 8.74 -35.96 -9.87
C GLY A 14 7.62 -35.02 -10.33
N ALA A 15 6.94 -35.38 -11.42
CA ALA A 15 6.00 -34.55 -12.16
C ALA A 15 4.76 -34.14 -11.35
N MET A 16 4.47 -32.83 -11.31
CA MET A 16 3.12 -32.28 -11.29
C MET A 16 3.15 -30.95 -12.08
N LEU A 17 2.47 -30.93 -13.21
CA LEU A 17 2.45 -29.81 -14.16
C LEU A 17 1.59 -28.66 -13.62
N LEU A 18 2.22 -27.58 -13.17
CA LEU A 18 1.66 -26.23 -13.21
C LEU A 18 2.78 -25.32 -13.72
N SER A 19 2.64 -24.82 -14.94
CA SER A 19 3.60 -23.92 -15.58
C SER A 19 3.76 -22.65 -14.75
N SER A 20 4.87 -22.54 -14.03
CA SER A 20 5.29 -21.30 -13.37
C SER A 20 6.27 -20.58 -14.30
N PRO A 21 6.15 -19.24 -14.49
CA PRO A 21 7.14 -18.47 -15.24
C PRO A 21 8.52 -18.57 -14.55
N PRO A 22 9.64 -18.32 -15.27
CA PRO A 22 10.99 -18.53 -14.74
C PRO A 22 11.22 -17.73 -13.45
N LEU A 23 11.83 -18.39 -12.45
CA LEU A 23 12.22 -17.81 -11.17
C LEU A 23 13.19 -16.63 -11.39
N SER A 24 12.67 -15.41 -11.51
CA SER A 24 13.45 -14.21 -11.26
C SER A 24 13.60 -14.06 -9.74
N ALA A 25 14.81 -14.33 -9.24
CA ALA A 25 15.36 -13.81 -7.99
C ALA A 25 14.45 -13.76 -6.73
N GLN A 26 13.59 -14.76 -6.48
CA GLN A 26 12.88 -14.83 -5.20
C GLN A 26 13.81 -15.43 -4.14
N THR A 27 14.31 -14.59 -3.23
CA THR A 27 15.07 -15.02 -2.07
C THR A 27 14.12 -15.71 -1.09
N ALA A 28 14.27 -17.02 -0.92
CA ALA A 28 13.60 -17.77 0.13
C ALA A 28 14.50 -17.82 1.38
N SER A 29 13.91 -17.76 2.56
CA SER A 29 14.63 -18.06 3.81
C SER A 29 14.20 -19.41 4.37
N PHE A 30 15.15 -20.14 4.95
CA PHE A 30 14.94 -21.49 5.46
C PHE A 30 15.34 -21.58 6.93
N GLN A 31 14.55 -22.29 7.72
CA GLN A 31 14.84 -22.61 9.12
C GLN A 31 14.86 -24.12 9.30
N TYR A 32 15.77 -24.56 10.16
CA TYR A 32 15.98 -25.96 10.47
C TYR A 32 15.93 -26.18 11.98
N ASP A 33 15.55 -27.38 12.40
CA ASP A 33 15.66 -27.79 13.81
C ASP A 33 17.09 -28.22 14.19
N GLU A 34 17.26 -28.63 15.45
CA GLU A 34 18.55 -29.10 15.99
C GLU A 34 19.09 -30.37 15.31
N PHE A 35 18.23 -31.11 14.61
CA PHE A 35 18.58 -32.30 13.85
C PHE A 35 18.84 -31.99 12.36
N GLY A 36 18.79 -30.72 11.96
CA GLY A 36 19.02 -30.27 10.58
C GLY A 36 17.85 -30.52 9.63
N ARG A 37 16.66 -30.82 10.14
CA ARG A 37 15.45 -31.00 9.33
C ARG A 37 14.80 -29.64 9.07
N LEU A 38 14.31 -29.42 7.85
CA LEU A 38 13.69 -28.15 7.45
C LEU A 38 12.36 -27.96 8.18
N THR A 39 12.22 -26.94 9.02
CA THR A 39 10.99 -26.64 9.75
C THR A 39 10.19 -25.49 9.14
N ARG A 40 10.84 -24.57 8.41
CA ARG A 40 10.18 -23.44 7.76
C ARG A 40 10.87 -23.03 6.47
N ALA A 41 10.10 -22.80 5.43
CA ALA A 41 10.53 -22.11 4.22
C ALA A 41 9.63 -20.88 3.99
N GLU A 42 10.23 -19.71 3.89
CA GLU A 42 9.52 -18.44 3.74
C GLU A 42 9.81 -17.84 2.37
N TYR A 43 8.75 -17.66 1.59
CA TYR A 43 8.77 -17.08 0.26
C TYR A 43 8.02 -15.74 0.29
N PRO A 44 8.22 -14.85 -0.70
CA PRO A 44 7.57 -13.53 -0.71
C PRO A 44 6.04 -13.56 -0.57
N ARG A 45 5.38 -14.61 -1.09
CA ARG A 45 3.91 -14.71 -1.14
C ARG A 45 3.33 -15.89 -0.39
N TYR A 46 4.15 -16.72 0.23
CA TYR A 46 3.66 -17.83 1.05
C TYR A 46 4.73 -18.35 1.99
N ARG A 47 4.29 -19.02 3.03
CA ARG A 47 5.13 -19.72 4.01
C ARG A 47 4.78 -21.18 3.99
N VAL A 48 5.78 -22.04 4.09
CA VAL A 48 5.59 -23.48 4.31
C VAL A 48 6.20 -23.85 5.66
N GLU A 49 5.41 -24.46 6.52
CA GLU A 49 5.85 -24.99 7.81
C GLU A 49 5.77 -26.52 7.78
N TYR A 50 6.78 -27.16 8.37
CA TYR A 50 6.97 -28.61 8.33
C TYR A 50 7.04 -29.14 9.76
N GLN A 51 6.28 -30.20 10.03
CA GLN A 51 6.29 -30.86 11.34
C GLN A 51 6.68 -32.33 11.18
N TYR A 52 7.49 -32.82 12.12
CA TYR A 52 8.02 -34.17 12.12
C TYR A 52 7.62 -34.90 13.39
N ASP A 53 7.44 -36.22 13.31
CA ASP A 53 7.28 -37.08 14.49
C ASP A 53 8.63 -37.33 15.21
N ALA A 54 8.59 -38.07 16.31
CA ALA A 54 9.78 -38.44 17.10
C ALA A 54 10.77 -39.33 16.31
N ASN A 55 10.33 -40.01 15.26
CA ASN A 55 11.16 -40.84 14.39
C ASN A 55 11.73 -40.04 13.20
N GLY A 56 11.33 -38.78 13.04
CA GLY A 56 11.76 -37.91 11.95
C GLY A 56 10.98 -38.04 10.65
N ASN A 57 9.84 -38.72 10.66
CA ASN A 57 8.94 -38.71 9.52
C ASN A 57 8.16 -37.39 9.48
N LEU A 58 8.01 -36.81 8.28
CA LEU A 58 7.19 -35.64 8.07
C LEU A 58 5.71 -36.00 8.25
N THR A 59 5.02 -35.33 9.17
CA THR A 59 3.61 -35.57 9.47
C THR A 59 2.69 -34.48 8.93
N HIS A 60 3.15 -33.24 8.89
CA HIS A 60 2.35 -32.11 8.43
C HIS A 60 3.15 -31.11 7.58
N ARG A 61 2.46 -30.53 6.60
CA ARG A 61 2.90 -29.36 5.83
C ARG A 61 1.78 -28.33 5.83
N THR A 62 2.02 -27.18 6.46
CA THR A 62 1.09 -26.05 6.40
C THR A 62 1.59 -25.07 5.34
N ILE A 63 0.74 -24.69 4.39
CA ILE A 63 1.04 -23.62 3.44
C ILE A 63 0.15 -22.44 3.79
N THR A 64 0.75 -21.31 4.14
CA THR A 64 0.04 -20.06 4.46
C THR A 64 0.32 -19.05 3.35
N SER A 65 -0.74 -18.61 2.66
CA SER A 65 -0.63 -17.50 1.72
C SER A 65 -0.28 -16.22 2.48
N LEU A 66 0.66 -15.44 1.94
CA LEU A 66 1.05 -14.14 2.45
C LEU A 66 0.72 -13.12 1.36
N SER A 67 -0.27 -12.27 1.64
CA SER A 67 -0.64 -11.17 0.76
C SER A 67 -0.62 -9.87 1.55
N SER A 68 -0.39 -8.77 0.84
CA SER A 68 -0.63 -7.44 1.36
C SER A 68 -1.47 -6.66 0.36
N GLU A 69 -2.45 -5.95 0.86
CA GLU A 69 -3.32 -5.10 0.08
C GLU A 69 -3.11 -3.64 0.52
N LEU A 70 -3.00 -2.74 -0.45
CA LEU A 70 -2.82 -1.30 -0.24
C LEU A 70 -4.02 -0.54 -0.81
N GLN A 71 -4.63 0.33 -0.01
CA GLN A 71 -5.79 1.14 -0.42
C GLN A 71 -5.88 2.42 0.40
N PHE A 72 -6.59 3.43 -0.12
CA PHE A 72 -6.96 4.58 0.71
C PHE A 72 -7.94 4.18 1.81
N ALA A 73 -7.89 4.88 2.95
CA ALA A 73 -8.83 4.66 4.05
C ALA A 73 -10.25 5.10 3.70
N LEU A 74 -10.39 6.11 2.85
CA LEU A 74 -11.67 6.70 2.42
C LEU A 74 -11.65 6.94 0.91
N ALA A 75 -12.81 6.79 0.27
CA ALA A 75 -13.00 7.11 -1.15
C ALA A 75 -13.32 8.60 -1.39
N ASP A 76 -13.87 9.27 -0.38
CA ASP A 76 -14.27 10.67 -0.45
C ASP A 76 -13.89 11.37 0.86
N VAL A 77 -13.31 12.57 0.74
CA VAL A 77 -12.91 13.41 1.87
C VAL A 77 -13.30 14.85 1.58
N SER A 78 -13.82 15.55 2.59
CA SER A 78 -14.06 16.99 2.51
C SER A 78 -13.19 17.73 3.52
N VAL A 79 -12.67 18.88 3.12
CA VAL A 79 -11.82 19.74 3.93
C VAL A 79 -12.21 21.20 3.68
N THR A 80 -12.12 22.08 4.66
CA THR A 80 -12.31 23.52 4.42
C THR A 80 -11.04 24.13 3.86
N GLU A 81 -11.15 25.14 3.00
CA GLU A 81 -9.98 25.81 2.40
C GLU A 81 -9.01 26.37 3.46
N ASN A 82 -9.53 26.82 4.62
CA ASN A 82 -8.73 27.35 5.72
C ASN A 82 -8.09 26.29 6.63
N ALA A 83 -8.20 24.99 6.31
CA ALA A 83 -7.62 23.93 7.13
C ALA A 83 -6.08 23.98 7.16
N GLY A 84 -5.46 24.56 6.13
CA GLY A 84 -4.01 24.66 5.96
C GLY A 84 -3.36 23.33 5.57
N ASN A 85 -3.76 22.21 6.16
CA ASN A 85 -3.31 20.89 5.76
C ASN A 85 -4.42 19.83 5.76
N LEU A 86 -4.30 18.87 4.85
CA LEU A 86 -5.08 17.64 4.79
C LEU A 86 -4.12 16.44 4.84
N THR A 87 -4.50 15.40 5.57
CA THR A 87 -3.76 14.13 5.63
C THR A 87 -4.64 13.02 5.08
N ILE A 88 -4.17 12.36 4.02
CA ILE A 88 -4.82 11.18 3.43
C ILE A 88 -4.10 9.93 3.91
N GLU A 89 -4.83 8.98 4.47
CA GLU A 89 -4.29 7.71 4.94
C GLU A 89 -4.39 6.61 3.87
N VAL A 90 -3.29 5.85 3.71
CA VAL A 90 -3.20 4.65 2.91
C VAL A 90 -3.01 3.47 3.85
N ASN A 91 -4.03 2.63 3.92
CA ASN A 91 -4.07 1.43 4.75
C ASN A 91 -3.32 0.30 4.06
N ARG A 92 -2.57 -0.45 4.88
CA ARG A 92 -2.06 -1.77 4.53
C ARG A 92 -2.88 -2.81 5.28
N SER A 93 -3.35 -3.85 4.57
CA SER A 93 -3.90 -5.05 5.19
C SER A 93 -3.07 -6.28 4.80
N GLY A 94 -3.14 -7.34 5.61
CA GLY A 94 -2.30 -8.52 5.44
C GLY A 94 -0.83 -8.28 5.82
N THR A 95 0.05 -9.21 5.44
CA THR A 95 1.49 -9.10 5.70
C THR A 95 2.30 -9.87 4.66
N THR A 96 3.42 -9.29 4.26
CA THR A 96 4.43 -9.95 3.43
C THR A 96 5.81 -9.67 4.05
N PRO A 97 6.74 -10.65 3.97
CA PRO A 97 8.08 -10.50 4.53
C PRO A 97 8.99 -9.64 3.66
N SER A 98 8.57 -9.34 2.43
CA SER A 98 9.27 -8.45 1.51
C SER A 98 8.81 -7.01 1.69
N ASP A 99 9.73 -6.08 1.42
CA ASP A 99 9.37 -4.66 1.30
C ASP A 99 8.35 -4.50 0.17
N ILE A 100 7.34 -3.68 0.40
CA ILE A 100 6.29 -3.36 -0.58
C ILE A 100 6.19 -1.84 -0.75
N GLY A 101 5.57 -1.42 -1.84
CA GLY A 101 5.31 -0.02 -2.10
C GLY A 101 4.20 0.20 -3.11
N VAL A 102 3.79 1.45 -3.25
CA VAL A 102 2.76 1.91 -4.19
C VAL A 102 3.06 3.35 -4.60
N ASP A 103 2.82 3.67 -5.87
CA ASP A 103 2.89 5.04 -6.37
C ASP A 103 1.54 5.73 -6.15
N TYR A 104 1.55 7.05 -5.98
CA TYR A 104 0.34 7.87 -5.94
C TYR A 104 0.48 9.09 -6.84
N ARG A 105 -0.62 9.49 -7.47
CA ARG A 105 -0.65 10.64 -8.38
C ARG A 105 -1.84 11.55 -8.15
N PHE A 106 -1.61 12.85 -8.21
CA PHE A 106 -2.66 13.88 -8.15
C PHE A 106 -3.23 14.14 -9.55
N ALA A 107 -4.52 14.46 -9.60
CA ALA A 107 -5.15 15.00 -10.78
C ALA A 107 -6.18 16.06 -10.41
N ASP A 108 -6.04 17.23 -11.04
CA ASP A 108 -6.97 18.34 -10.94
C ASP A 108 -8.33 17.95 -11.50
N LEU A 109 -9.40 18.42 -10.84
CA LEU A 109 -10.74 18.44 -11.43
C LEU A 109 -11.20 19.89 -11.58
N THR A 110 -11.82 20.45 -10.54
CA THR A 110 -12.14 21.88 -10.49
C THR A 110 -11.14 22.65 -9.63
N ALA A 111 -10.55 22.00 -8.62
CA ALA A 111 -9.39 22.53 -7.91
C ALA A 111 -8.13 22.32 -8.76
N THR A 112 -7.26 23.32 -8.76
CA THR A 112 -6.02 23.45 -9.51
C THR A 112 -4.81 23.38 -8.57
N ASN A 113 -3.85 22.51 -8.90
CA ASN A 113 -2.62 22.40 -8.13
C ASN A 113 -1.77 23.68 -8.21
N GLY A 114 -1.35 24.17 -7.05
CA GLY A 114 -0.64 25.44 -6.87
C GLY A 114 -1.54 26.65 -6.66
N GLN A 115 -2.87 26.50 -6.82
CA GLN A 115 -3.86 27.55 -6.50
C GLN A 115 -4.69 27.17 -5.28
N ASP A 116 -5.29 25.98 -5.28
CA ASP A 116 -6.26 25.56 -4.25
C ASP A 116 -5.68 24.49 -3.32
N TYR A 117 -4.69 23.75 -3.83
CA TYR A 117 -3.93 22.77 -3.06
C TYR A 117 -2.51 22.62 -3.60
N VAL A 118 -1.59 22.07 -2.81
CA VAL A 118 -0.24 21.69 -3.28
C VAL A 118 -0.07 20.18 -3.18
N GLY A 119 -0.10 19.52 -4.34
CA GLY A 119 0.12 18.08 -4.48
C GLY A 119 1.42 17.77 -5.22
N VAL A 120 2.15 16.77 -4.76
CA VAL A 120 3.35 16.25 -5.43
C VAL A 120 3.24 14.74 -5.56
N ASP A 121 3.24 14.24 -6.79
CA ASP A 121 3.27 12.80 -7.08
C ASP A 121 4.43 12.12 -6.35
N GLY A 122 4.24 10.87 -5.92
CA GLY A 122 5.25 10.18 -5.16
C GLY A 122 4.99 8.70 -5.00
N SER A 123 5.71 8.11 -4.04
CA SER A 123 5.62 6.68 -3.72
C SER A 123 5.65 6.48 -2.21
N LEU A 124 4.84 5.54 -1.72
CA LEU A 124 4.87 5.05 -0.35
C LEU A 124 5.57 3.70 -0.30
N SER A 125 6.30 3.44 0.79
CA SER A 125 6.96 2.17 1.03
C SER A 125 6.75 1.66 2.44
N TRP A 126 6.72 0.34 2.55
CA TRP A 126 6.65 -0.39 3.79
C TRP A 126 7.77 -1.42 3.84
N PRO A 127 8.59 -1.42 4.90
CA PRO A 127 9.47 -2.54 5.18
C PRO A 127 8.68 -3.85 5.31
N GLY A 128 9.36 -4.96 5.05
CA GLY A 128 8.82 -6.30 5.26
C GLY A 128 8.26 -6.48 6.67
N ASN A 129 7.07 -7.08 6.76
CA ASN A 129 6.29 -7.31 7.97
C ASN A 129 5.82 -6.06 8.73
N ASP A 130 6.00 -4.84 8.21
CA ASP A 130 5.43 -3.62 8.82
C ASP A 130 3.91 -3.52 8.53
N PRO A 131 3.03 -3.60 9.54
CA PRO A 131 1.59 -3.55 9.36
C PRO A 131 1.02 -2.11 9.38
N SER A 132 1.83 -1.09 9.61
CA SER A 132 1.35 0.28 9.82
C SER A 132 0.85 0.94 8.55
N SER A 133 -0.12 1.84 8.67
CA SER A 133 -0.56 2.72 7.58
C SER A 133 0.54 3.73 7.21
N ARG A 134 0.36 4.36 6.05
CA ARG A 134 1.15 5.52 5.62
C ARG A 134 0.22 6.69 5.33
N THR A 135 0.78 7.89 5.34
CA THR A 135 0.01 9.11 5.12
C THR A 135 0.64 9.96 4.02
N ILE A 136 -0.21 10.70 3.33
CA ILE A 136 0.14 11.71 2.32
C ILE A 136 -0.38 13.05 2.85
N SER A 137 0.53 14.00 3.06
CA SER A 137 0.19 15.35 3.50
C SER A 137 0.04 16.28 2.31
N ILE A 138 -1.04 17.04 2.30
CA ILE A 138 -1.43 17.95 1.22
C ILE A 138 -1.62 19.32 1.86
N ALA A 139 -0.98 20.35 1.32
CA ALA A 139 -1.29 21.72 1.75
C ALA A 139 -2.58 22.17 1.07
N ILE A 140 -3.50 22.73 1.84
CA ILE A 140 -4.72 23.35 1.31
C ILE A 140 -4.48 24.86 1.33
N LEU A 141 -4.71 25.50 0.19
CA LEU A 141 -4.48 26.92 0.00
C LEU A 141 -5.83 27.61 0.15
N ALA A 142 -5.87 28.63 1.01
CA ALA A 142 -7.05 29.48 1.18
C ALA A 142 -6.78 30.82 0.52
N ASP A 143 -7.83 31.45 0.02
CA ASP A 143 -7.78 32.86 -0.33
C ASP A 143 -8.87 33.68 0.38
N GLN A 144 -9.40 34.71 -0.28
CA GLN A 144 -10.43 35.61 0.27
C GLN A 144 -11.59 35.81 -0.72
N LEU A 145 -11.63 35.01 -1.78
CA LEU A 145 -12.61 35.10 -2.84
C LEU A 145 -13.69 34.05 -2.60
N PRO A 146 -14.97 34.44 -2.58
CA PRO A 146 -16.05 33.48 -2.47
C PRO A 146 -16.11 32.57 -3.69
N GLU A 147 -15.85 31.28 -3.48
CA GLU A 147 -15.80 30.26 -4.51
C GLU A 147 -16.82 29.14 -4.29
N SER A 148 -17.05 28.35 -5.33
CA SER A 148 -17.81 27.10 -5.20
C SER A 148 -16.91 26.01 -4.59
N ALA A 149 -17.51 24.96 -4.04
CA ALA A 149 -16.70 23.82 -3.60
C ALA A 149 -15.94 23.20 -4.78
N GLU A 150 -14.66 22.94 -4.58
CA GLU A 150 -13.75 22.48 -5.63
C GLU A 150 -13.20 21.10 -5.33
N GLN A 151 -12.75 20.38 -6.37
CA GLN A 151 -12.34 18.99 -6.23
C GLN A 151 -11.04 18.67 -6.94
N PHE A 152 -10.28 17.76 -6.35
CA PHE A 152 -9.17 17.06 -6.99
C PHE A 152 -9.18 15.59 -6.58
N THR A 153 -8.34 14.78 -7.22
CA THR A 153 -8.24 13.34 -6.92
C THR A 153 -6.81 12.90 -6.65
N LEU A 154 -6.70 11.81 -5.91
CA LEU A 154 -5.45 11.08 -5.71
C LEU A 154 -5.66 9.61 -6.06
N THR A 155 -4.79 9.02 -6.88
CA THR A 155 -4.92 7.63 -7.34
C THR A 155 -3.66 6.82 -7.03
N LEU A 156 -3.84 5.63 -6.46
CA LEU A 156 -2.79 4.63 -6.24
C LEU A 156 -2.53 3.82 -7.52
N SER A 157 -1.26 3.52 -7.79
CA SER A 157 -0.85 2.71 -8.94
C SER A 157 0.46 1.96 -8.66
N ASN A 158 0.82 1.03 -9.55
CA ASN A 158 2.10 0.32 -9.53
C ASN A 158 2.48 -0.32 -8.16
N PRO A 159 1.63 -1.18 -7.58
CA PRO A 159 2.03 -1.90 -6.37
C PRO A 159 3.26 -2.77 -6.63
N THR A 160 4.20 -2.78 -5.69
CA THR A 160 5.47 -3.53 -5.78
C THR A 160 5.62 -4.53 -4.63
N GLY A 161 6.64 -5.39 -4.70
CA GLY A 161 6.96 -6.33 -3.62
C GLY A 161 5.93 -7.45 -3.42
N GLY A 162 5.04 -7.65 -4.40
CA GLY A 162 3.95 -8.62 -4.31
C GLY A 162 2.71 -8.14 -3.56
N ALA A 163 2.63 -6.84 -3.22
CA ALA A 163 1.38 -6.23 -2.81
C ALA A 163 0.39 -6.16 -3.98
N GLU A 164 -0.89 -6.06 -3.62
CA GLU A 164 -1.99 -5.82 -4.55
C GLU A 164 -2.72 -4.54 -4.13
N LEU A 165 -3.42 -3.92 -5.07
CA LEU A 165 -4.30 -2.79 -4.76
C LEU A 165 -5.63 -3.31 -4.23
N GLY A 166 -6.15 -2.66 -3.18
CA GLY A 166 -7.47 -2.95 -2.63
C GLY A 166 -8.60 -2.29 -3.41
N PRO A 167 -9.83 -2.34 -2.90
CA PRO A 167 -11.00 -1.80 -3.58
C PRO A 167 -10.98 -0.26 -3.71
N VAL A 168 -10.36 0.45 -2.76
CA VAL A 168 -10.31 1.93 -2.78
C VAL A 168 -8.94 2.42 -3.28
N THR A 169 -8.82 2.59 -4.59
CA THR A 169 -7.58 3.04 -5.25
C THR A 169 -7.57 4.51 -5.62
N THR A 170 -8.71 5.19 -5.52
CA THR A 170 -8.84 6.62 -5.77
C THR A 170 -9.60 7.25 -4.61
N VAL A 171 -9.12 8.41 -4.17
CA VAL A 171 -9.85 9.29 -3.25
C VAL A 171 -10.17 10.60 -3.95
N THR A 172 -11.42 11.05 -3.85
CA THR A 172 -11.86 12.38 -4.26
C THR A 172 -11.80 13.31 -3.05
N VAL A 173 -11.11 14.42 -3.18
CA VAL A 173 -11.06 15.45 -2.14
C VAL A 173 -11.91 16.63 -2.59
N THR A 174 -12.82 17.08 -1.72
CA THR A 174 -13.61 18.30 -1.90
C THR A 174 -13.11 19.37 -0.95
N ILE A 175 -12.69 20.51 -1.49
CA ILE A 175 -12.33 21.72 -0.76
C ILE A 175 -13.60 22.57 -0.63
N LEU A 176 -13.98 22.88 0.61
CA LEU A 176 -15.17 23.66 0.94
C LEU A 176 -14.78 25.11 1.19
N ASN A 177 -15.41 26.01 0.43
CA ASN A 177 -15.30 27.45 0.62
C ASN A 177 -15.87 27.87 1.99
N VAL A 178 -15.17 28.77 2.67
CA VAL A 178 -15.56 29.38 3.95
C VAL A 178 -15.75 30.90 3.85
N ASP A 179 -15.46 31.50 2.70
CA ASP A 179 -15.61 32.93 2.48
C ASP A 179 -17.05 33.37 2.20
N GLU A 180 -17.39 34.55 2.70
CA GLU A 180 -18.73 35.12 2.56
C GLU A 180 -18.95 35.74 1.17
N GLN A 181 -19.99 35.29 0.47
CA GLN A 181 -20.43 35.95 -0.75
C GLN A 181 -21.03 37.32 -0.43
N ILE A 182 -20.26 38.40 -0.61
CA ILE A 182 -20.78 39.76 -0.44
C ILE A 182 -21.73 40.06 -1.61
N PHE A 183 -23.03 39.90 -1.36
CA PHE A 183 -24.04 40.48 -2.23
C PHE A 183 -24.08 41.98 -1.96
N GLY A 184 -23.57 42.77 -2.91
CA GLY A 184 -23.68 44.22 -2.86
C GLY A 184 -25.15 44.63 -2.84
N ASN A 185 -25.69 44.90 -1.66
CA ASN A 185 -26.99 45.54 -1.51
C ASN A 185 -26.81 47.02 -1.85
N GLY A 186 -26.76 47.31 -3.15
CA GLY A 186 -26.91 48.65 -3.69
C GLY A 186 -28.31 49.16 -3.40
N PHE A 187 -28.50 49.70 -2.20
CA PHE A 187 -29.56 50.66 -1.92
C PHE A 187 -28.85 51.98 -1.69
N GLU A 188 -28.57 52.70 -2.78
CA GLU A 188 -28.33 54.13 -2.69
C GLU A 188 -29.65 54.80 -2.30
N ASP A 189 -29.59 55.63 -1.26
CA ASP A 189 -30.66 56.44 -0.67
C ASP A 189 -31.13 57.56 -1.61
#